data_AF-A0A5K0VHW4-F1
#
_entry.id   AF-A0A5K0VHW4-F1
#
_cell.length_a   1.000
_cell.length_b   1.000
_cell.length_c   1.000
_cell.angle_alpha   90.00
_cell.angle_beta   90.00
_cell.angle_gamma   90.00
#
_symmetry.space_group_name_H-M   'P 1'
#
loop_
_entity.id
_entity.type
_entity.pdbx_description
1 polymer ?
#
loop_
_entity_poly.entity_id
_entity_poly.type
_entity_poly.pdbx_seq_one_letter_code
_entity_poly.pdbx_strand_id
1 'polypeptide(L)'
;ISEKKQICLYGGEDIDWIRSFTSNMKKITKNAGVSTEMVYVGKAHPGASIKKIIDTVRTEKISDVWSFESISFFWMRLESMLHSLMQIQMGFEMDKIQQEVISLLTYGNSARGCGLLSRGDHEMFVNEGHAFTLVLDNYHSWKDKILEKGFIGAFQAGYVLHRTADHCVKLVLPSSSTVHCIPCPQCKKNMERYLLLQCCGAQLVPNHPAATATNKIATATAVTAAATAYEASMVAGASTATATAYEASTIASATTTSATTASATAYEASTIAGAATVTAYEASINAATAYEASISAATATTYEVSTF
;
A
#
# COMPACT_ATOMS: atom_id res chain seq x y z
N ILE A 1 -24.88 3.16 14.15
CA ILE A 1 -25.02 2.13 13.10
C ILE A 1 -26.05 1.13 13.62
N SER A 2 -27.19 0.97 12.96
CA SER A 2 -28.23 0.04 13.42
C SER A 2 -27.76 -1.39 13.14
N GLU A 3 -27.74 -2.24 14.18
CA GLU A 3 -27.14 -3.59 14.24
C GLU A 3 -27.70 -4.62 13.22
N LYS A 4 -28.63 -4.23 12.33
CA LYS A 4 -29.27 -5.13 11.36
C LYS A 4 -28.90 -4.90 9.90
N LYS A 5 -28.20 -3.81 9.57
CA LYS A 5 -27.87 -3.47 8.18
C LYS A 5 -26.46 -3.91 7.81
N GLN A 6 -26.30 -4.48 6.63
CA GLN A 6 -24.97 -4.81 6.13
C GLN A 6 -24.30 -3.58 5.56
N ILE A 7 -23.02 -3.42 5.85
CA ILE A 7 -22.18 -2.35 5.29
C ILE A 7 -21.14 -2.99 4.40
N CYS A 8 -21.00 -2.48 3.19
CA CYS A 8 -19.97 -2.85 2.24
C CYS A 8 -19.12 -1.61 1.93
N LEU A 9 -17.95 -1.52 2.57
CA LEU A 9 -16.94 -0.55 2.18
C LEU A 9 -16.14 -1.13 1.02
N TYR A 10 -15.92 -0.36 -0.03
CA TYR A 10 -15.15 -0.84 -1.19
C TYR A 10 -14.30 0.28 -1.80
N GLY A 11 -13.24 -0.11 -2.49
CA GLY A 11 -12.20 0.83 -2.90
C GLY A 11 -11.37 0.30 -4.06
N GLY A 12 -10.71 1.19 -4.80
CA GLY A 12 -9.91 0.85 -5.98
C GLY A 12 -9.84 1.98 -6.99
N GLU A 13 -9.05 1.80 -8.05
CA GLU A 13 -8.87 2.80 -9.12
C GLU A 13 -9.52 2.40 -10.45
N ASP A 14 -10.02 1.17 -10.55
CA ASP A 14 -10.68 0.64 -11.73
C ASP A 14 -12.19 0.94 -11.69
N ILE A 15 -12.63 1.89 -12.52
CA ILE A 15 -14.03 2.32 -12.57
C ILE A 15 -14.96 1.26 -13.14
N ASP A 16 -14.48 0.41 -14.06
CA ASP A 16 -15.30 -0.63 -14.68
C ASP A 16 -15.53 -1.77 -13.69
N TRP A 17 -14.51 -2.13 -12.92
CA TRP A 17 -14.67 -3.01 -11.77
C TRP A 17 -15.66 -2.43 -10.76
N ILE A 18 -15.54 -1.14 -10.38
CA ILE A 18 -16.46 -0.48 -9.43
C ILE A 18 -17.92 -0.58 -9.88
N ARG A 19 -18.21 -0.26 -11.16
CA ARG A 19 -19.57 -0.36 -11.73
C ARG A 19 -20.09 -1.79 -11.72
N SER A 20 -19.28 -2.74 -12.19
CA SER A 20 -19.65 -4.15 -12.27
C SER A 20 -19.89 -4.75 -10.88
N PHE A 21 -18.95 -4.53 -9.96
CA PHE A 21 -19.01 -5.00 -8.58
C PHE A 21 -20.28 -4.51 -7.86
N THR A 22 -20.54 -3.20 -7.91
CA THR A 22 -21.71 -2.61 -7.22
C THR A 22 -23.03 -3.07 -7.82
N SER A 23 -23.11 -3.19 -9.15
CA SER A 23 -24.29 -3.73 -9.82
C SER A 23 -24.57 -5.18 -9.41
N ASN A 24 -23.54 -6.04 -9.46
CA ASN A 24 -23.66 -7.45 -9.09
C ASN A 24 -24.01 -7.63 -7.61
N MET A 25 -23.34 -6.87 -6.73
CA MET A 25 -23.62 -6.90 -5.29
C MET A 25 -25.06 -6.50 -5.00
N LYS A 26 -25.56 -5.39 -5.57
CA LYS A 26 -26.96 -4.96 -5.41
C LYS A 26 -27.96 -6.01 -5.92
N LYS A 27 -27.67 -6.66 -7.04
CA LYS A 27 -28.52 -7.73 -7.60
C LYS A 27 -28.58 -8.91 -6.64
N ILE A 28 -27.44 -9.35 -6.12
CA ILE A 28 -27.33 -10.50 -5.23
C ILE A 28 -27.98 -10.22 -3.87
N THR A 29 -27.74 -9.05 -3.27
CA THR A 29 -28.33 -8.69 -1.98
C THR A 29 -29.84 -8.55 -2.08
N LYS A 30 -30.34 -7.97 -3.20
CA LYS A 30 -31.78 -7.95 -3.51
C LYS A 30 -32.36 -9.36 -3.62
N ASN A 31 -31.71 -10.27 -4.35
CA ASN A 31 -32.17 -11.65 -4.50
C ASN A 31 -32.14 -12.43 -3.17
N ALA A 32 -31.16 -12.13 -2.31
CA ALA A 32 -31.04 -12.73 -0.99
C ALA A 32 -32.00 -12.11 0.05
N GLY A 33 -32.75 -11.05 -0.29
CA GLY A 33 -33.62 -10.34 0.67
C GLY A 33 -32.84 -9.56 1.73
N VAL A 34 -31.61 -9.14 1.42
CA VAL A 34 -30.69 -8.50 2.36
C VAL A 34 -30.52 -7.02 2.03
N SER A 35 -30.57 -6.17 3.05
CA SER A 35 -30.29 -4.74 2.91
C SER A 35 -28.80 -4.47 3.12
N THR A 36 -28.14 -3.98 2.07
CA THR A 36 -26.70 -3.64 2.09
C THR A 36 -26.50 -2.18 1.69
N GLU A 37 -25.88 -1.41 2.58
CA GLU A 37 -25.33 -0.09 2.29
C GLU A 37 -23.94 -0.25 1.68
N MET A 38 -23.71 0.36 0.52
CA MET A 38 -22.42 0.32 -0.15
C MET A 38 -21.80 1.71 -0.12
N VAL A 39 -20.55 1.81 0.33
CA VAL A 39 -19.83 3.08 0.43
C VAL A 39 -18.47 2.95 -0.24
N TYR A 40 -18.19 3.83 -1.19
CA TYR A 40 -16.87 3.92 -1.80
C TYR A 40 -15.91 4.67 -0.87
N VAL A 41 -14.78 4.03 -0.53
CA VAL A 41 -13.77 4.50 0.41
C VAL A 41 -12.38 4.68 -0.24
N GLY A 42 -12.27 4.65 -1.56
CA GLY A 42 -11.03 4.97 -2.26
C GLY A 42 -9.91 3.95 -2.06
N LYS A 43 -8.69 4.42 -1.82
CA LYS A 43 -7.46 3.61 -1.72
C LYS A 43 -6.59 4.16 -0.59
N ALA A 44 -5.76 3.33 0.03
CA ALA A 44 -4.91 3.71 1.16
C ALA A 44 -4.02 4.94 0.88
N HIS A 45 -3.47 5.03 -0.33
CA HIS A 45 -2.73 6.21 -0.80
C HIS A 45 -3.47 6.84 -1.99
N PRO A 46 -4.44 7.75 -1.74
CA PRO A 46 -5.28 8.26 -2.80
C PRO A 46 -4.52 9.28 -3.67
N GLY A 47 -4.32 8.94 -4.94
CA GLY A 47 -3.79 9.86 -5.95
C GLY A 47 -4.86 10.82 -6.50
N ALA A 48 -4.45 11.67 -7.45
CA ALA A 48 -5.38 12.57 -8.15
C ALA A 48 -6.48 11.82 -8.94
N SER A 49 -6.21 10.57 -9.33
CA SER A 49 -7.16 9.63 -9.95
C SER A 49 -8.43 9.43 -9.11
N ILE A 50 -8.28 9.30 -7.78
CA ILE A 50 -9.39 9.01 -6.87
C ILE A 50 -10.45 10.10 -6.88
N LYS A 51 -10.07 11.38 -7.06
CA LYS A 51 -11.04 12.48 -7.14
C LYS A 51 -12.02 12.30 -8.31
N LYS A 52 -11.51 11.92 -9.48
CA LYS A 52 -12.35 11.64 -10.66
C LYS A 52 -13.31 10.47 -10.42
N ILE A 53 -12.85 9.45 -9.70
CA ILE A 53 -13.69 8.29 -9.36
C ILE A 53 -14.78 8.69 -8.37
N ILE A 54 -14.46 9.49 -7.35
CA ILE A 54 -15.46 10.03 -6.41
C ILE A 54 -16.56 10.77 -7.16
N ASP A 55 -16.18 11.65 -8.10
CA ASP A 55 -17.14 12.42 -8.90
C ASP A 55 -17.99 11.51 -9.80
N THR A 56 -17.38 10.46 -10.37
CA THR A 56 -18.10 9.47 -11.19
C THR A 56 -19.10 8.68 -10.35
N VAL A 57 -18.67 8.12 -9.20
CA VAL A 57 -19.54 7.38 -8.27
C VAL A 57 -20.71 8.24 -7.82
N ARG A 58 -20.49 9.52 -7.54
CA ARG A 58 -21.52 10.49 -7.15
C ARG A 58 -22.49 10.79 -8.31
N THR A 59 -21.96 11.11 -9.49
CA THR A 59 -22.74 11.54 -10.66
C THR A 59 -23.61 10.40 -11.18
N GLU A 60 -23.05 9.20 -11.27
CA GLU A 60 -23.74 8.00 -11.74
C GLU A 60 -24.60 7.33 -10.64
N LYS A 61 -24.55 7.85 -9.40
CA LYS A 61 -25.26 7.29 -8.23
C LYS A 61 -24.96 5.79 -8.04
N ILE A 62 -23.70 5.42 -8.26
CA ILE A 62 -23.24 4.03 -8.16
C ILE A 62 -23.46 3.52 -6.73
N SER A 63 -23.11 4.33 -5.73
CA SER A 63 -23.33 4.04 -4.31
C SER A 63 -23.19 5.33 -3.49
N ASP A 64 -23.24 5.22 -2.17
CA ASP A 64 -22.74 6.30 -1.31
C ASP A 64 -21.23 6.43 -1.48
N VAL A 65 -20.72 7.63 -1.24
CA VAL A 65 -19.32 7.98 -1.50
C VAL A 65 -18.85 9.00 -0.48
N TRP A 66 -17.69 8.76 0.11
CA TRP A 66 -17.05 9.71 1.02
C TRP A 66 -16.30 10.80 0.26
N SER A 67 -16.10 11.95 0.91
CA SER A 67 -15.24 13.00 0.34
C SER A 67 -13.79 12.53 0.28
N PHE A 68 -12.98 13.20 -0.54
CA PHE A 68 -11.56 12.89 -0.68
C PHE A 68 -10.83 13.01 0.67
N GLU A 69 -11.20 14.00 1.49
CA GLU A 69 -10.67 14.25 2.82
C GLU A 69 -11.07 13.14 3.79
N SER A 70 -12.35 12.75 3.81
CA SER A 70 -12.84 11.64 4.64
C SER A 70 -12.16 10.32 4.30
N ILE A 71 -11.94 10.04 3.02
CA ILE A 71 -11.19 8.87 2.55
C ILE A 71 -9.74 8.94 3.07
N SER A 72 -9.09 10.08 2.92
CA SER A 72 -7.70 10.27 3.38
C SER A 72 -7.58 10.06 4.89
N PHE A 73 -8.49 10.63 5.68
CA PHE A 73 -8.51 10.44 7.13
C PHE A 73 -8.80 9.00 7.52
N PHE A 74 -9.73 8.32 6.84
CA PHE A 74 -10.04 6.92 7.11
C PHE A 74 -8.80 6.03 7.02
N TRP A 75 -8.05 6.13 5.93
CA TRP A 75 -6.85 5.33 5.73
C TRP A 75 -5.72 5.72 6.69
N MET A 76 -5.52 7.02 6.95
CA MET A 76 -4.57 7.49 7.95
C MET A 76 -4.88 6.97 9.36
N ARG A 77 -6.17 6.84 9.71
CA ARG A 77 -6.59 6.28 11.00
C ARG A 77 -6.32 4.78 11.08
N LEU A 78 -6.51 4.03 9.99
CA LEU A 78 -6.12 2.62 9.93
C LEU A 78 -4.61 2.44 10.05
N GLU A 79 -3.81 3.26 9.37
CA GLU A 79 -2.35 3.25 9.48
C GLU A 79 -1.89 3.56 10.91
N SER A 80 -2.53 4.56 11.55
CA SER A 80 -2.27 4.90 12.95
C SER A 80 -2.66 3.77 13.90
N MET A 81 -3.78 3.10 13.67
CA MET A 81 -4.15 1.89 14.43
C MET A 81 -3.07 0.82 14.25
N LEU A 82 -2.68 0.51 13.01
CA LEU A 82 -1.64 -0.49 12.75
C LEU A 82 -0.32 -0.13 13.44
N HIS A 83 0.09 1.13 13.39
CA HIS A 83 1.28 1.61 14.10
C HIS A 83 1.17 1.40 15.62
N SER A 84 0.01 1.69 16.21
CA SER A 84 -0.24 1.44 17.63
C SER A 84 -0.20 -0.06 17.97
N LEU A 85 -0.79 -0.92 17.12
CA LEU A 85 -0.73 -2.38 17.29
C LEU A 85 0.70 -2.90 17.25
N MET A 86 1.56 -2.30 16.44
CA MET A 86 2.97 -2.66 16.32
C MET A 86 3.77 -2.26 17.56
N GLN A 87 3.46 -1.11 18.18
CA GLN A 87 4.17 -0.61 19.37
C GLN A 87 3.86 -1.41 20.64
N ILE A 88 2.65 -1.99 20.74
CA ILE A 88 2.20 -2.74 21.93
C ILE A 88 2.87 -4.12 22.06
N GLN A 89 3.83 -4.44 21.17
CA GLN A 89 4.39 -5.77 20.98
C GLN A 89 3.26 -6.71 20.54
N MET A 90 3.23 -7.06 19.25
CA MET A 90 2.30 -8.05 18.70
C MET A 90 2.35 -9.30 19.59
N GLY A 91 1.40 -9.44 20.51
CA GLY A 91 1.24 -10.63 21.31
C GLY A 91 1.00 -11.82 20.41
N PHE A 92 1.19 -13.04 20.92
CA PHE A 92 0.96 -14.26 20.14
C PHE A 92 -0.47 -14.39 19.61
N GLU A 93 -1.43 -13.66 20.17
CA GLU A 93 -2.83 -13.66 19.76
C GLU A 93 -3.28 -12.26 19.32
N MET A 94 -3.35 -12.03 18.01
CA MET A 94 -4.02 -10.86 17.45
C MET A 94 -5.53 -11.06 17.48
N ASP A 95 -6.24 -10.09 18.06
CA ASP A 95 -7.70 -10.11 18.02
C ASP A 95 -8.24 -9.96 16.58
N LYS A 96 -9.54 -10.23 16.40
CA LYS A 96 -10.17 -10.19 15.08
C LYS A 96 -10.07 -8.82 14.43
N ILE A 97 -10.26 -7.74 15.18
CA ILE A 97 -10.23 -6.37 14.64
C ILE A 97 -8.83 -6.04 14.15
N GLN A 98 -7.79 -6.40 14.91
CA GLN A 98 -6.39 -6.24 14.53
C GLN A 98 -6.08 -6.94 13.20
N GLN A 99 -6.56 -8.18 13.03
CA GLN A 99 -6.40 -8.93 11.79
C GLN A 99 -7.11 -8.26 10.61
N GLU A 100 -8.32 -7.73 10.81
CA GLU A 100 -9.06 -7.05 9.75
C GLU A 100 -8.44 -5.69 9.39
N VAL A 101 -7.88 -4.94 10.35
CA VAL A 101 -7.12 -3.71 10.09
C VAL A 101 -5.91 -3.99 9.20
N ILE A 102 -5.12 -5.02 9.55
CA ILE A 102 -3.97 -5.45 8.72
C ILE A 102 -4.46 -5.85 7.32
N SER A 103 -5.52 -6.66 7.25
CA SER A 103 -6.09 -7.11 5.98
C SER A 103 -6.53 -5.93 5.11
N LEU A 104 -7.22 -4.97 5.69
CA LEU A 104 -7.77 -3.83 4.96
C LEU A 104 -6.66 -2.90 4.43
N LEU A 105 -5.63 -2.63 5.23
CA LEU A 105 -4.45 -1.86 4.77
C LEU A 105 -3.67 -2.59 3.68
N THR A 106 -3.60 -3.90 3.80
CA THR A 106 -2.91 -4.77 2.85
C THR A 106 -3.62 -4.74 1.49
N TYR A 107 -4.92 -5.01 1.45
CA TYR A 107 -5.67 -5.01 0.19
C TYR A 107 -6.00 -3.60 -0.31
N GLY A 108 -6.08 -2.61 0.59
CA GLY A 108 -6.30 -1.20 0.28
C GLY A 108 -5.21 -0.58 -0.60
N ASN A 109 -4.05 -1.24 -0.72
CA ASN A 109 -2.99 -0.86 -1.64
C ASN A 109 -2.97 -1.69 -2.96
N SER A 110 -3.87 -2.66 -3.09
CA SER A 110 -3.99 -3.49 -4.30
C SER A 110 -4.42 -2.66 -5.51
N ALA A 111 -3.87 -2.98 -6.68
CA ALA A 111 -4.36 -2.45 -7.95
C ALA A 111 -5.75 -3.00 -8.31
N ARG A 112 -6.11 -4.17 -7.79
CA ARG A 112 -7.35 -4.90 -8.10
C ARG A 112 -8.55 -4.50 -7.22
N GLY A 113 -8.42 -3.36 -6.52
CA GLY A 113 -9.40 -2.90 -5.54
C GLY A 113 -9.41 -3.71 -4.24
N CYS A 114 -10.26 -3.29 -3.32
CA CYS A 114 -10.47 -3.92 -2.01
C CYS A 114 -11.94 -3.81 -1.59
N GLY A 115 -12.36 -4.71 -0.69
CA GLY A 115 -13.67 -4.66 -0.08
C GLY A 115 -13.64 -5.12 1.37
N LEU A 116 -14.52 -4.54 2.18
CA LEU A 116 -14.91 -4.97 3.51
C LEU A 116 -16.43 -5.10 3.52
N LEU A 117 -16.93 -6.30 3.78
CA LEU A 117 -18.34 -6.55 4.03
C LEU A 117 -18.52 -6.86 5.51
N SER A 118 -19.37 -6.12 6.21
CA SER A 118 -19.61 -6.32 7.63
C SER A 118 -21.08 -6.26 8.02
N ARG A 119 -21.39 -6.90 9.14
CA ARG A 119 -22.66 -6.80 9.86
C ARG A 119 -22.35 -6.78 11.35
N GLY A 120 -22.56 -5.62 11.98
CA GLY A 120 -22.11 -5.39 13.34
C GLY A 120 -20.58 -5.43 13.47
N ASP A 121 -20.14 -5.79 14.66
CA ASP A 121 -18.74 -5.86 15.11
C ASP A 121 -18.12 -7.25 14.97
N HIS A 122 -18.93 -8.30 14.90
CA HIS A 122 -18.42 -9.69 14.89
C HIS A 122 -18.42 -10.37 13.52
N GLU A 123 -19.16 -9.87 12.52
CA GLU A 123 -19.18 -10.47 11.18
C GLU A 123 -18.52 -9.54 10.18
N MET A 124 -17.34 -9.92 9.69
CA MET A 124 -16.58 -9.16 8.71
C MET A 124 -15.93 -10.09 7.70
N PHE A 125 -15.83 -9.62 6.47
CA PHE A 125 -15.08 -10.24 5.39
C PHE A 125 -14.29 -9.15 4.67
N VAL A 126 -12.97 -9.19 4.78
CA VAL A 126 -12.06 -8.27 4.10
C VAL A 126 -11.23 -9.03 3.08
N ASN A 127 -11.18 -8.51 1.85
CA ASN A 127 -10.39 -9.12 0.78
C ASN A 127 -10.06 -8.14 -0.35
N GLU A 128 -9.25 -8.58 -1.31
CA GLU A 128 -9.05 -7.87 -2.58
C GLU A 128 -10.32 -7.87 -3.44
N GLY A 129 -10.45 -6.89 -4.33
CA GLY A 129 -11.65 -6.73 -5.15
C GLY A 129 -11.94 -7.92 -6.06
N HIS A 130 -10.89 -8.59 -6.56
CA HIS A 130 -11.05 -9.80 -7.37
C HIS A 130 -11.70 -10.96 -6.60
N ALA A 131 -11.37 -11.12 -5.32
CA ALA A 131 -12.00 -12.14 -4.47
C ALA A 131 -13.51 -11.87 -4.31
N PHE A 132 -13.93 -10.61 -4.20
CA PHE A 132 -15.35 -10.26 -4.20
C PHE A 132 -16.01 -10.61 -5.52
N THR A 133 -15.41 -10.23 -6.66
CA THR A 133 -15.93 -10.57 -8.00
C THR A 133 -16.11 -12.07 -8.15
N LEU A 134 -15.10 -12.86 -7.77
CA LEU A 134 -15.15 -14.32 -7.80
C LEU A 134 -16.33 -14.90 -7.01
N VAL A 135 -16.58 -14.39 -5.79
CA VAL A 135 -17.70 -14.85 -4.97
C VAL A 135 -19.04 -14.47 -5.58
N LEU A 136 -19.15 -13.24 -6.10
CA LEU A 136 -20.38 -12.75 -6.71
C LEU A 136 -20.73 -13.54 -7.99
N ASP A 137 -19.75 -13.82 -8.84
CA ASP A 137 -19.97 -14.58 -10.08
C ASP A 137 -20.42 -16.02 -9.79
N ASN A 138 -19.97 -16.59 -8.68
CA ASN A 138 -20.33 -17.93 -8.24
C ASN A 138 -21.50 -17.96 -7.23
N TYR A 139 -22.38 -16.95 -7.24
CA TYR A 139 -23.53 -16.86 -6.31
C TYR A 139 -24.35 -18.16 -6.19
N HIS A 140 -24.56 -18.85 -7.31
CA HIS A 140 -25.35 -20.08 -7.35
C HIS A 140 -24.77 -21.21 -6.49
N SER A 141 -23.46 -21.23 -6.23
CA SER A 141 -22.80 -22.30 -5.47
C SER A 141 -22.90 -22.13 -3.96
N TRP A 142 -23.30 -20.95 -3.47
CA TRP A 142 -23.33 -20.65 -2.03
C TRP A 142 -24.63 -20.00 -1.55
N LYS A 143 -25.55 -19.62 -2.45
CA LYS A 143 -26.86 -19.03 -2.12
C LYS A 143 -27.66 -19.84 -1.07
N ASP A 144 -27.59 -21.17 -1.11
CA ASP A 144 -28.39 -22.03 -0.23
C ASP A 144 -27.88 -22.00 1.22
N LYS A 145 -26.60 -21.63 1.41
CA LYS A 145 -25.97 -21.48 2.73
C LYS A 145 -26.39 -20.20 3.45
N ILE A 146 -27.08 -19.28 2.78
CA ILE A 146 -27.52 -18.00 3.38
C ILE A 146 -28.48 -18.22 4.54
N LEU A 147 -29.38 -19.20 4.43
CA LEU A 147 -30.35 -19.53 5.48
C LEU A 147 -29.68 -20.07 6.75
N GLU A 148 -28.62 -20.86 6.59
CA GLU A 148 -27.90 -21.51 7.69
C GLU A 148 -26.86 -20.58 8.34
N LYS A 149 -26.06 -19.88 7.52
CA LYS A 149 -24.85 -19.17 7.97
C LYS A 149 -24.99 -17.65 7.95
N GLY A 150 -26.14 -17.14 7.55
CA GLY A 150 -26.32 -15.75 7.18
C GLY A 150 -25.56 -15.40 5.90
N PHE A 151 -25.80 -14.20 5.39
CA PHE A 151 -25.23 -13.78 4.11
C PHE A 151 -23.70 -13.65 4.15
N ILE A 152 -23.11 -13.05 5.20
CA ILE A 152 -21.65 -12.91 5.30
C ILE A 152 -20.98 -14.26 5.46
N GLY A 153 -21.52 -15.15 6.31
CA GLY A 153 -21.00 -16.51 6.47
C GLY A 153 -21.10 -17.35 5.19
N ALA A 154 -22.20 -17.20 4.44
CA ALA A 154 -22.35 -17.84 3.14
C ALA A 154 -21.37 -17.26 2.08
N PHE A 155 -21.18 -15.93 2.08
CA PHE A 155 -20.22 -15.24 1.22
C PHE A 155 -18.79 -15.73 1.47
N GLN A 156 -18.39 -15.83 2.75
CA GLN A 156 -17.11 -16.41 3.16
C GLN A 156 -16.95 -17.86 2.71
N ALA A 157 -18.00 -18.68 2.85
CA ALA A 157 -17.98 -20.07 2.38
C ALA A 157 -17.83 -20.17 0.85
N GLY A 158 -18.44 -19.24 0.11
CA GLY A 158 -18.27 -19.12 -1.34
C GLY A 158 -16.83 -18.77 -1.74
N TYR A 159 -16.18 -17.89 -0.97
CA TYR A 159 -14.78 -17.54 -1.19
C TYR A 159 -13.85 -18.73 -0.97
N VAL A 160 -14.00 -19.45 0.16
CA VAL A 160 -13.15 -20.59 0.50
C VAL A 160 -13.20 -21.68 -0.58
N LEU A 161 -14.36 -21.88 -1.22
CA LEU A 161 -14.53 -22.87 -2.28
C LEU A 161 -13.71 -22.55 -3.55
N HIS A 162 -13.43 -21.27 -3.80
CA HIS A 162 -12.80 -20.82 -5.04
C HIS A 162 -11.43 -20.15 -4.82
N ARG A 163 -10.94 -20.10 -3.58
CA ARG A 163 -9.66 -19.46 -3.27
C ARG A 163 -8.49 -20.24 -3.85
N THR A 164 -7.57 -19.54 -4.52
CA THR A 164 -6.32 -20.13 -4.99
C THR A 164 -5.32 -20.32 -3.85
N ALA A 165 -4.50 -21.39 -3.94
CA ALA A 165 -3.42 -21.63 -2.99
C ALA A 165 -2.31 -20.56 -3.12
N ASP A 166 -2.00 -20.17 -4.36
CA ASP A 166 -1.02 -19.14 -4.66
C ASP A 166 -1.64 -17.76 -4.50
N HIS A 167 -1.03 -16.95 -3.62
CA HIS A 167 -1.38 -15.56 -3.41
C HIS A 167 -0.13 -14.77 -3.04
N CYS A 168 0.07 -13.66 -3.73
CA CYS A 168 1.12 -12.70 -3.42
C CYS A 168 0.44 -11.43 -2.96
N VAL A 169 0.57 -11.16 -1.66
CA VAL A 169 -0.10 -10.05 -1.00
C VAL A 169 0.98 -9.12 -0.44
N LYS A 170 0.80 -7.81 -0.64
CA LYS A 170 1.80 -6.79 -0.30
C LYS A 170 1.24 -5.81 0.71
N LEU A 171 1.87 -5.72 1.87
CA LEU A 171 1.66 -4.65 2.84
C LEU A 171 2.79 -3.63 2.71
N VAL A 172 2.45 -2.35 2.57
CA VAL A 172 3.43 -1.25 2.50
C VAL A 172 3.50 -0.60 3.88
N LEU A 173 4.71 -0.51 4.43
CA LEU A 173 4.97 0.14 5.71
C LEU A 173 6.01 1.24 5.54
N PRO A 174 5.96 2.31 6.35
CA PRO A 174 7.03 3.29 6.43
C PRO A 174 8.37 2.64 6.77
N SER A 175 9.46 3.19 6.25
CA SER A 175 10.84 2.68 6.46
C SER A 175 11.24 2.62 7.94
N SER A 176 10.68 3.50 8.77
CA SER A 176 10.88 3.55 10.23
C SER A 176 10.19 2.42 11.01
N SER A 177 9.43 1.55 10.35
CA SER A 177 8.71 0.47 11.02
C SER A 177 9.66 -0.62 11.53
N THR A 178 9.70 -0.82 12.84
CA THR A 178 10.51 -1.83 13.56
C THR A 178 9.89 -3.24 13.53
N VAL A 179 8.88 -3.46 12.70
CA VAL A 179 8.11 -4.71 12.68
C VAL A 179 8.84 -5.80 11.91
N HIS A 180 9.01 -6.95 12.57
CA HIS A 180 9.72 -8.09 12.02
C HIS A 180 8.78 -9.22 11.57
N CYS A 181 7.60 -9.35 12.18
CA CYS A 181 6.66 -10.43 11.90
C CYS A 181 5.24 -9.89 11.69
N ILE A 182 4.71 -10.03 10.47
CA ILE A 182 3.30 -9.78 10.16
C ILE A 182 2.77 -11.02 9.45
N PRO A 183 1.73 -11.68 9.97
CA PRO A 183 1.15 -12.82 9.27
C PRO A 183 0.34 -12.36 8.07
N CYS A 184 0.44 -13.11 6.98
CA CYS A 184 -0.33 -12.88 5.77
C CYS A 184 -1.83 -12.98 6.07
N PRO A 185 -2.67 -12.02 5.65
CA PRO A 185 -4.10 -12.07 5.91
C PRO A 185 -4.79 -13.30 5.30
N GLN A 186 -4.22 -13.89 4.23
CA GLN A 186 -4.79 -15.01 3.50
C GLN A 186 -4.29 -16.39 3.97
N CYS A 187 -2.98 -16.62 4.11
CA CYS A 187 -2.43 -17.91 4.58
C CYS A 187 -1.97 -17.95 6.03
N LYS A 188 -1.98 -16.82 6.73
CA LYS A 188 -1.53 -16.69 8.13
C LYS A 188 -0.04 -17.04 8.37
N LYS A 189 0.72 -17.38 7.32
CA LYS A 189 2.18 -17.51 7.38
C LYS A 189 2.83 -16.13 7.53
N ASN A 190 3.98 -16.06 8.19
CA ASN A 190 4.73 -14.81 8.29
C ASN A 190 5.11 -14.30 6.89
N MET A 191 4.85 -13.02 6.65
CA MET A 191 5.23 -12.34 5.42
C MET A 191 6.73 -12.04 5.42
N GLU A 192 7.35 -12.17 4.27
CA GLU A 192 8.73 -11.74 4.06
C GLU A 192 8.82 -10.22 3.97
N ARG A 193 9.90 -9.65 4.52
CA ARG A 193 10.16 -8.21 4.52
C ARG A 193 11.13 -7.84 3.40
N TYR A 194 10.72 -6.89 2.56
CA TYR A 194 11.57 -6.32 1.50
C TYR A 194 11.60 -4.79 1.64
N LEU A 195 12.75 -4.18 1.34
CA LEU A 195 12.85 -2.74 1.15
C LEU A 195 12.43 -2.42 -0.30
N LEU A 196 11.35 -1.66 -0.46
CA LEU A 196 10.92 -1.17 -1.76
C LEU A 196 11.18 0.33 -1.87
N LEU A 197 11.95 0.73 -2.88
CA LEU A 197 12.11 2.13 -3.25
C LEU A 197 11.10 2.45 -4.36
N GLN A 198 10.20 3.39 -4.09
CA GLN A 198 9.21 3.86 -5.06
C GLN A 198 9.41 5.34 -5.32
N CYS A 199 9.57 5.72 -6.58
CA CYS A 199 9.62 7.13 -6.99
C CYS A 199 8.19 7.71 -7.01
N CYS A 200 8.06 8.98 -6.66
CA CYS A 200 6.79 9.71 -6.58
C CYS A 200 6.01 9.62 -7.90
N GLY A 201 4.75 9.15 -7.84
CA GLY A 201 3.68 9.34 -8.83
C GLY A 201 4.03 9.22 -10.32
N ALA A 202 3.64 8.12 -10.96
CA ALA A 202 3.53 8.06 -12.41
C ALA A 202 2.49 9.09 -12.90
N GLN A 203 2.94 10.30 -13.27
CA GLN A 203 2.35 10.97 -14.42
C GLN A 203 2.65 10.04 -15.60
N LEU A 204 1.63 9.30 -16.03
CA LEU A 204 1.67 8.60 -17.30
C LEU A 204 1.88 9.65 -18.39
N VAL A 205 3.13 9.86 -18.79
CA VAL A 205 3.44 10.36 -20.13
C VAL A 205 3.00 9.25 -21.08
N PRO A 206 2.07 9.49 -22.02
CA PRO A 206 1.67 8.49 -22.98
C PRO A 206 2.84 8.31 -23.96
N ASN A 207 3.58 7.23 -23.76
CA ASN A 207 4.49 6.51 -24.68
C ASN A 207 5.78 6.12 -23.96
N HIS A 208 5.74 5.01 -23.23
CA HIS A 208 6.92 4.15 -23.16
C HIS A 208 6.50 2.67 -23.20
N PRO A 209 7.03 1.85 -24.13
CA PRO A 209 6.67 0.45 -24.24
C PRO A 209 7.03 -0.33 -22.97
N ALA A 210 6.14 -1.26 -22.64
CA ALA A 210 6.18 -2.12 -21.47
C ALA A 210 7.58 -2.73 -21.24
N ALA A 211 8.16 -2.44 -20.07
CA ALA A 211 9.31 -3.18 -19.56
C ALA A 211 8.83 -4.59 -19.18
N THR A 212 8.85 -5.46 -20.19
CA THR A 212 8.64 -6.90 -20.04
C THR A 212 9.86 -7.48 -19.33
N ALA A 213 9.61 -8.47 -18.49
CA ALA A 213 10.61 -9.22 -17.75
C ALA A 213 11.79 -9.69 -18.62
N THR A 214 12.95 -9.04 -18.49
CA THR A 214 14.24 -9.58 -18.95
C THR A 214 15.32 -9.22 -17.94
N ASN A 215 15.32 -9.92 -16.80
CA ASN A 215 16.42 -9.86 -15.87
C ASN A 215 16.90 -11.27 -15.50
N LYS A 216 17.25 -12.05 -16.53
CA LYS A 216 18.01 -13.32 -16.42
C LYS A 216 18.80 -13.72 -17.68
N ILE A 217 18.75 -12.94 -18.78
CA ILE A 217 19.49 -13.22 -20.03
C ILE A 217 20.65 -12.22 -20.26
N ALA A 218 20.66 -11.08 -19.56
CA ALA A 218 21.66 -10.03 -19.73
C ALA A 218 23.06 -10.42 -19.19
N THR A 219 23.15 -11.35 -18.23
CA THR A 219 24.42 -11.78 -17.64
C THR A 219 25.12 -12.92 -18.39
N ALA A 220 24.44 -13.62 -19.32
CA ALA A 220 25.06 -14.67 -20.13
C ALA A 220 25.61 -14.16 -21.47
N THR A 221 25.05 -13.07 -22.01
CA THR A 221 25.44 -12.54 -23.33
C THR A 221 26.70 -11.67 -23.26
N ALA A 222 26.99 -11.06 -22.10
CA ALA A 222 28.18 -10.23 -21.89
C ALA A 222 29.48 -11.05 -21.76
N VAL A 223 29.41 -12.32 -21.34
CA VAL A 223 30.60 -13.19 -21.17
C VAL A 223 31.04 -13.82 -22.50
N THR A 224 30.15 -13.93 -23.49
CA THR A 224 30.47 -14.55 -24.79
C THR A 224 30.94 -13.53 -25.84
N ALA A 225 30.62 -12.25 -25.67
CA ALA A 225 31.08 -11.16 -26.57
C ALA A 225 32.52 -10.70 -26.28
N ALA A 226 33.02 -10.90 -25.05
CA ALA A 226 34.40 -10.58 -24.69
C ALA A 226 35.41 -11.60 -25.27
N ALA A 227 35.00 -12.86 -25.49
CA ALA A 227 35.87 -13.90 -26.02
C ALA A 227 36.10 -13.77 -27.55
N THR A 228 35.09 -13.34 -28.31
CA THR A 228 35.20 -13.13 -29.77
C THR A 228 35.90 -11.82 -30.15
N ALA A 229 35.87 -10.80 -29.28
CA ALA A 229 36.60 -9.55 -29.51
C ALA A 229 38.12 -9.70 -29.35
N TYR A 230 38.59 -10.65 -28.52
CA TYR A 230 40.02 -10.93 -28.34
C TYR A 230 40.63 -11.62 -29.57
N GLU A 231 39.93 -12.56 -30.21
CA GLU A 231 40.40 -13.24 -31.42
C GLU A 231 40.38 -12.35 -32.67
N ALA A 232 39.45 -11.39 -32.76
CA ALA A 232 39.40 -10.42 -33.86
C ALA A 232 40.55 -9.39 -33.84
N SER A 233 41.22 -9.23 -32.69
CA SER A 233 42.34 -8.28 -32.54
C SER A 233 43.67 -8.75 -33.14
N MET A 234 43.76 -10.00 -33.61
CA MET A 234 44.97 -10.59 -34.19
C MET A 234 45.10 -10.46 -35.72
N VAL A 235 44.10 -9.92 -36.45
CA VAL A 235 44.07 -10.06 -37.93
C VAL A 235 44.08 -8.77 -38.76
N ALA A 236 43.86 -7.56 -38.24
CA ALA A 236 43.95 -6.37 -39.10
C ALA A 236 44.41 -5.10 -38.39
N GLY A 237 45.51 -4.52 -38.89
CA GLY A 237 46.08 -3.27 -38.40
C GLY A 237 45.09 -2.12 -38.47
N ALA A 238 44.80 -1.52 -37.32
CA ALA A 238 43.98 -0.31 -37.19
C ALA A 238 44.55 0.59 -36.09
N SER A 239 45.61 1.35 -36.40
CA SER A 239 46.27 2.23 -35.41
C SER A 239 45.50 3.52 -35.13
N THR A 240 44.56 3.94 -35.98
CA THR A 240 43.83 5.22 -35.83
C THR A 240 42.46 5.09 -35.19
N ALA A 241 41.71 3.99 -35.44
CA ALA A 241 40.40 3.76 -34.82
C ALA A 241 40.49 3.38 -33.33
N THR A 242 41.59 2.73 -32.94
CA THR A 242 41.83 2.29 -31.56
C THR A 242 42.16 3.45 -30.62
N ALA A 243 42.80 4.51 -31.12
CA ALA A 243 43.11 5.71 -30.34
C ALA A 243 41.85 6.54 -30.02
N THR A 244 40.94 6.70 -31.00
CA THR A 244 39.67 7.43 -30.80
C THR A 244 38.71 6.68 -29.89
N ALA A 245 38.68 5.34 -29.95
CA ALA A 245 37.91 4.51 -29.04
C ALA A 245 38.47 4.56 -27.60
N TYR A 246 39.80 4.60 -27.44
CA TYR A 246 40.43 4.73 -26.13
C TYR A 246 40.15 6.11 -25.50
N GLU A 247 40.26 7.21 -26.26
CA GLU A 247 39.91 8.56 -25.78
C GLU A 247 38.42 8.69 -25.43
N ALA A 248 37.52 8.11 -26.23
CA ALA A 248 36.09 8.09 -25.90
C ALA A 248 35.80 7.29 -24.62
N SER A 249 36.52 6.19 -24.39
CA SER A 249 36.38 5.37 -23.18
C SER A 249 36.92 6.05 -21.93
N THR A 250 38.01 6.83 -22.04
CA THR A 250 38.55 7.60 -20.91
C THR A 250 37.68 8.80 -20.56
N ILE A 251 37.08 9.48 -21.55
CA ILE A 251 36.09 10.54 -21.32
C ILE A 251 34.82 9.96 -20.67
N ALA A 252 34.32 8.82 -21.14
CA ALA A 252 33.16 8.16 -20.54
C ALA A 252 33.43 7.70 -19.09
N SER A 253 34.64 7.20 -18.81
CA SER A 253 35.07 6.81 -17.46
C SER A 253 35.23 8.03 -16.53
N ALA A 254 35.78 9.13 -17.04
CA ALA A 254 35.89 10.40 -16.30
C ALA A 254 34.51 11.01 -16.01
N THR A 255 33.58 10.95 -16.96
CA THR A 255 32.20 11.41 -16.79
C THR A 255 31.41 10.55 -15.80
N THR A 256 31.66 9.23 -15.81
CA THR A 256 31.06 8.32 -14.81
C THR A 256 31.63 8.59 -13.42
N THR A 257 32.94 8.84 -13.32
CA THR A 257 33.61 9.16 -12.05
C THR A 257 33.11 10.49 -11.48
N SER A 258 32.96 11.53 -12.31
CA SER A 258 32.41 12.82 -11.86
C SER A 258 30.95 12.72 -11.44
N ALA A 259 30.14 11.90 -12.12
CA ALA A 259 28.76 11.61 -11.74
C ALA A 259 28.67 10.84 -10.40
N THR A 260 29.56 9.88 -10.16
CA THR A 260 29.63 9.15 -8.88
C THR A 260 30.09 10.06 -7.74
N THR A 261 31.05 10.96 -7.98
CA THR A 261 31.50 11.93 -6.98
C THR A 261 30.39 12.91 -6.66
N ALA A 262 29.70 13.46 -7.66
CA ALA A 262 28.55 14.36 -7.44
C ALA A 262 27.41 13.69 -6.66
N SER A 263 27.17 12.40 -6.92
CA SER A 263 26.18 11.60 -6.17
C SER A 263 26.61 11.37 -4.72
N ALA A 264 27.90 11.13 -4.46
CA ALA A 264 28.44 11.02 -3.11
C ALA A 264 28.35 12.34 -2.34
N THR A 265 28.67 13.49 -2.99
CA THR A 265 28.56 14.81 -2.35
C THR A 265 27.10 15.17 -2.05
N ALA A 266 26.16 14.81 -2.94
CA ALA A 266 24.73 14.99 -2.70
C ALA A 266 24.22 14.12 -1.53
N TYR A 267 24.74 12.89 -1.40
CA TYR A 267 24.43 12.01 -0.28
C TYR A 267 24.98 12.55 1.05
N GLU A 268 26.22 13.04 1.09
CA GLU A 268 26.79 13.69 2.27
C GLU A 268 26.00 14.95 2.66
N ALA A 269 25.66 15.81 1.70
CA ALA A 269 24.82 16.98 1.94
C ALA A 269 23.43 16.61 2.49
N SER A 270 22.82 15.54 1.97
CA SER A 270 21.55 15.01 2.48
C SER A 270 21.68 14.45 3.91
N THR A 271 22.82 13.85 4.25
CA THR A 271 23.09 13.31 5.59
C THR A 271 23.25 14.44 6.61
N ILE A 272 23.95 15.52 6.22
CA ILE A 272 24.11 16.73 7.04
C ILE A 272 22.76 17.43 7.24
N ALA A 273 21.95 17.56 6.18
CA ALA A 273 20.61 18.12 6.27
C ALA A 273 19.70 17.28 7.18
N GLY A 274 19.80 15.94 7.11
CA GLY A 274 19.11 15.03 8.02
C GLY A 274 19.51 15.23 9.47
N ALA A 275 20.81 15.32 9.77
CA ALA A 275 21.30 15.59 11.13
C ALA A 275 20.78 16.93 11.67
N ALA A 276 20.77 17.99 10.86
CA ALA A 276 20.22 19.29 11.25
C ALA A 276 18.72 19.23 11.56
N THR A 277 17.95 18.42 10.83
CA THR A 277 16.51 18.24 11.09
C THR A 277 16.23 17.49 12.40
N VAL A 278 17.09 16.51 12.77
CA VAL A 278 17.00 15.80 14.05
C VAL A 278 17.30 16.75 15.21
N THR A 279 18.34 17.57 15.10
CA THR A 279 18.66 18.58 16.13
C THR A 279 17.56 19.61 16.30
N ALA A 280 16.92 20.05 15.21
CA ALA A 280 15.77 20.96 15.27
C ALA A 280 14.55 20.31 15.95
N TYR A 281 14.33 19.02 15.72
CA TYR A 281 13.27 18.26 16.35
C TYR A 281 13.53 18.07 17.87
N GLU A 282 14.75 17.73 18.28
CA GLU A 282 15.14 17.64 19.70
C GLU A 282 14.98 18.99 20.42
N ALA A 283 15.35 20.10 19.78
CA ALA A 283 15.13 21.44 20.32
C ALA A 283 13.63 21.74 20.53
N SER A 284 12.76 21.28 19.63
CA SER A 284 11.31 21.44 19.75
C SER A 284 10.72 20.63 20.92
N ILE A 285 11.22 19.42 21.17
CA ILE A 285 10.82 18.59 22.31
C ILE A 285 11.24 19.24 23.64
N ASN A 286 12.48 19.75 23.69
CA ASN A 286 12.98 20.43 24.89
C ASN A 286 12.18 21.70 25.20
N ALA A 287 11.77 22.45 24.18
CA ALA A 287 10.91 23.63 24.34
C ALA A 287 9.52 23.26 24.87
N ALA A 288 8.91 22.18 24.37
CA ALA A 288 7.62 21.69 24.86
C ALA A 288 7.69 21.24 26.33
N THR A 289 8.77 20.54 26.70
CA THR A 289 9.00 20.09 28.08
C THR A 289 9.18 21.28 29.05
N ALA A 290 9.91 22.32 28.62
CA ALA A 290 10.07 23.54 29.42
C ALA A 290 8.74 24.30 29.61
N TYR A 291 7.87 24.29 28.60
CA TYR A 291 6.55 24.90 28.67
C TYR A 291 5.63 24.15 29.65
N GLU A 292 5.60 22.82 29.63
CA GLU A 292 4.84 22.02 30.59
C GLU A 292 5.33 22.19 32.04
N ALA A 293 6.64 22.31 32.24
CA ALA A 293 7.21 22.64 33.55
C ALA A 293 6.77 24.02 34.06
N SER A 294 6.67 25.01 33.15
CA SER A 294 6.20 26.36 33.51
C SER A 294 4.72 26.40 33.88
N ILE A 295 3.87 25.60 33.21
CA ILE A 295 2.45 25.44 33.56
C ILE A 295 2.31 24.79 34.93
N SER A 296 3.07 23.72 35.17
CA SER A 296 3.04 22.99 36.45
C SER A 296 3.46 23.89 37.62
N ALA A 297 4.49 24.73 37.43
CA ALA A 297 4.92 25.71 38.42
C ALA A 297 3.84 26.78 38.69
N ALA A 298 3.18 27.30 37.65
CA ALA A 298 2.11 28.29 37.79
C ALA A 298 0.85 27.72 38.47
N THR A 299 0.53 26.45 38.24
CA THR A 299 -0.55 25.76 38.95
C THR A 299 -0.22 25.57 40.43
N ALA A 300 1.03 25.26 40.79
CA ALA A 300 1.44 25.13 42.19
C ALA A 300 1.31 26.46 42.97
N THR A 301 1.63 27.59 42.34
CA THR A 301 1.53 28.92 42.97
C THR A 301 0.08 29.37 43.17
N THR A 302 -0.84 28.96 42.30
CA THR A 302 -2.27 29.30 42.42
C THR A 302 -2.97 28.51 43.52
N TYR A 303 -2.52 27.28 43.83
CA TYR A 303 -3.03 26.52 44.97
C TYR A 303 -2.60 27.13 46.32
N GLU A 304 -1.37 27.62 46.46
CA GLU A 304 -0.89 28.25 47.71
C GLU A 304 -1.60 29.57 48.05
N VAL A 305 -2.01 30.36 47.04
CA VAL A 305 -2.76 31.62 47.23
C VAL A 305 -4.23 31.37 47.59
N SER A 306 -4.79 30.18 47.29
CA SER A 306 -6.17 29.82 47.63
C SER A 306 -6.36 29.27 49.05
N THR A 307 -5.26 29.02 49.77
CA THR A 307 -5.23 28.41 51.11
C THR A 307 -4.91 29.40 52.25
N PHE A 308 -5.01 30.70 52.00
CA PHE A 308 -4.91 31.76 53.03
C PHE A 308 -6.19 32.58 53.14
#